data_AF-A0AAE1ZFH0-F1
#
_entry.id   AF-A0AAE1ZFH0-F1
#
_cell.length_a   1.000
_cell.length_b   1.000
_cell.length_c   1.000
_cell.angle_alpha   90.00
_cell.angle_beta   90.00
_cell.angle_gamma   90.00
#
_symmetry.space_group_name_H-M   'P 1'
#
loop_
_entity.id
_entity.type
_entity.pdbx_description
1 polymer ?
#
loop_
_entity_poly.entity_id
_entity_poly.type
_entity_poly.pdbx_seq_one_letter_code
_entity_poly.pdbx_strand_id
1 'polypeptide(L)'
;MHVWILKTRGMSTHQASIAGPQCAEILQQMKSNKELLRQTFHVVKENCDRLLPADISDLVPYANTPLINKETSAELKPLIAAREKAIKRLLSVTEELEKLRRILTKTVWELNDLTDPSVQKF
;
A
#
# COMPACT_ATOMS: atom_id res chain seq x y z
N MET A 1 -50.21 49.18 -34.86
CA MET A 1 -49.87 47.76 -35.10
C MET A 1 -48.44 47.54 -34.58
N HIS A 2 -48.23 46.44 -33.87
CA HIS A 2 -47.26 46.24 -32.78
C HIS A 2 -45.78 46.62 -33.03
N VAL A 3 -45.24 47.45 -32.14
CA VAL A 3 -43.80 47.60 -31.89
C VAL A 3 -43.31 46.37 -31.13
N TRP A 4 -42.41 45.60 -31.74
CA TRP A 4 -41.70 44.51 -31.07
C TRP A 4 -40.53 45.10 -30.29
N ILE A 5 -40.72 45.28 -28.98
CA ILE A 5 -39.60 45.61 -28.08
C ILE A 5 -38.73 44.35 -27.96
N LEU A 6 -37.58 44.35 -28.64
CA LEU A 6 -36.49 43.43 -28.31
C LEU A 6 -36.07 43.70 -26.86
N LYS A 7 -36.55 42.87 -25.94
CA LYS A 7 -36.03 42.81 -24.58
C LYS A 7 -34.67 42.11 -24.64
N THR A 8 -33.64 42.85 -25.03
CA THR A 8 -32.26 42.47 -24.72
C THR A 8 -32.19 42.42 -23.21
N ARG A 9 -32.02 41.19 -22.68
CA ARG A 9 -31.80 40.94 -21.27
C ARG A 9 -30.39 41.45 -20.96
N GLY A 10 -30.26 42.78 -20.86
CA GLY A 10 -29.03 43.43 -20.44
C GLY A 10 -28.69 42.90 -19.07
N MET A 11 -27.53 42.26 -18.95
CA MET A 11 -26.93 42.07 -17.64
C MET A 11 -26.86 43.44 -16.98
N SER A 12 -27.48 43.54 -15.80
CA SER A 12 -27.42 44.75 -14.99
C SER A 12 -25.96 45.16 -14.81
N THR A 13 -25.64 46.44 -15.00
CA THR A 13 -24.31 47.02 -14.77
C THR A 13 -23.75 46.66 -13.38
N HIS A 14 -24.62 46.41 -12.40
CA HIS A 14 -24.22 45.85 -11.10
C HIS A 14 -23.66 44.42 -11.17
N GLN A 15 -24.24 43.53 -11.98
CA GLN A 15 -23.72 42.16 -12.13
C GLN A 15 -22.35 42.13 -12.82
N ALA A 16 -22.13 42.99 -13.82
CA ALA A 16 -20.82 43.12 -14.47
C ALA A 16 -19.76 43.72 -13.52
N SER A 17 -20.15 44.68 -12.68
CA SER A 17 -19.26 45.30 -11.68
C SER A 17 -18.84 44.36 -10.55
N ILE A 18 -19.64 43.35 -10.23
CA ILE A 18 -19.37 42.37 -9.17
C ILE A 18 -18.62 41.14 -9.72
N ALA A 19 -18.89 40.74 -10.97
CA ALA A 19 -18.28 39.56 -11.59
C ALA A 19 -16.77 39.71 -11.85
N GLY A 20 -16.29 40.92 -12.17
CA GLY A 20 -14.86 41.17 -12.39
C GLY A 20 -13.99 40.93 -11.15
N PRO A 21 -14.30 41.57 -10.01
CA PRO A 21 -13.61 41.35 -8.73
C PRO A 21 -13.67 39.89 -8.26
N GLN A 22 -14.85 39.25 -8.34
CA GLN A 22 -15.00 37.84 -7.95
C GLN A 22 -14.16 36.91 -8.83
N CYS A 23 -14.08 37.18 -10.14
CA CYS A 23 -13.24 36.40 -11.05
C CYS A 23 -11.75 36.55 -10.69
N ALA A 24 -11.30 37.77 -10.36
CA ALA A 24 -9.94 38.03 -9.92
C ALA A 24 -9.59 37.31 -8.61
N GLU A 25 -10.49 37.32 -7.63
CA GLU A 25 -10.34 36.58 -6.37
C GLU A 25 -10.26 35.07 -6.60
N ILE A 26 -11.13 34.51 -7.44
CA ILE A 26 -11.11 33.09 -7.79
C ILE A 26 -9.79 32.71 -8.48
N LEU A 27 -9.33 33.51 -9.43
CA LEU A 27 -8.06 33.29 -10.12
C LEU A 27 -6.87 33.35 -9.15
N GLN A 28 -6.91 34.28 -8.20
CA GLN A 28 -5.87 34.39 -7.19
C GLN A 28 -5.88 33.19 -6.23
N GLN A 29 -7.07 32.72 -5.82
CA GLN A 29 -7.22 31.51 -5.03
C GLN A 29 -6.71 30.26 -5.78
N MET A 30 -7.02 30.14 -7.07
CA MET A 30 -6.51 29.04 -7.90
C MET A 30 -4.99 29.04 -8.01
N LYS A 31 -4.35 30.22 -8.14
CA LYS A 31 -2.89 30.35 -8.11
C LYS A 31 -2.32 29.90 -6.77
N SER A 32 -2.92 30.34 -5.66
CA SER A 32 -2.51 29.93 -4.31
C SER A 32 -2.62 28.42 -4.11
N ASN A 33 -3.75 27.81 -4.49
CA ASN A 33 -3.98 26.37 -4.39
C ASN A 33 -2.97 25.56 -5.23
N LYS A 34 -2.63 26.05 -6.42
CA LYS A 34 -1.62 25.41 -7.28
C LYS A 34 -0.26 25.38 -6.60
N GLU A 35 0.13 26.47 -5.94
CA GLU A 35 1.42 26.55 -5.25
C GLU A 35 1.43 25.65 -4.01
N LEU A 36 0.34 25.62 -3.25
CA LEU A 36 0.20 24.71 -2.11
C LEU A 36 0.35 23.24 -2.54
N LEU A 37 -0.34 22.84 -3.62
CA LEU A 37 -0.22 21.49 -4.17
C LEU A 37 1.23 21.18 -4.55
N ARG A 38 1.90 22.12 -5.24
CA ARG A 38 3.31 21.96 -5.63
C ARG A 38 4.21 21.76 -4.41
N GLN A 39 4.01 22.53 -3.34
CA GLN A 39 4.76 22.39 -2.09
C GLN A 39 4.47 21.05 -1.40
N THR A 40 3.20 20.64 -1.32
CA THR A 40 2.81 19.34 -0.75
C THR A 40 3.46 18.19 -1.52
N PHE A 41 3.45 18.23 -2.85
CA PHE A 41 4.14 17.22 -3.66
C PHE A 41 5.64 17.20 -3.41
N HIS A 42 6.27 18.36 -3.20
CA HIS A 42 7.70 18.43 -2.89
C HIS A 42 8.02 17.76 -1.55
N VAL A 43 7.24 18.07 -0.51
CA VAL A 43 7.38 17.46 0.81
C VAL A 43 7.17 15.95 0.76
N VAL A 44 6.13 15.49 0.08
CA VAL A 44 5.88 14.05 -0.08
C VAL A 44 7.03 13.38 -0.82
N LYS A 45 7.51 13.99 -1.92
CA LYS A 45 8.65 13.49 -2.67
C LYS A 45 9.90 13.37 -1.80
N GLU A 46 10.28 14.42 -1.09
CA GLU A 46 11.46 14.40 -0.21
C GLU A 46 11.36 13.33 0.90
N ASN A 47 10.15 13.14 1.46
CA ASN A 47 9.94 12.09 2.46
C ASN A 47 10.03 10.69 1.85
N CYS A 48 9.46 10.48 0.66
CA CYS A 48 9.61 9.22 -0.06
C CYS A 48 11.07 8.94 -0.42
N ASP A 49 11.80 9.94 -0.90
CA ASP A 49 13.22 9.84 -1.25
C ASP A 49 14.10 9.54 -0.02
N ARG A 50 13.70 9.99 1.19
CA ARG A 50 14.39 9.65 2.46
C ARG A 50 14.06 8.25 2.99
N LEU A 51 12.82 7.80 2.80
CA LEU A 51 12.33 6.54 3.37
C LEU A 51 12.63 5.35 2.46
N LEU A 52 12.78 5.58 1.16
CA LEU A 52 13.20 4.54 0.23
C LEU A 52 14.68 4.24 0.46
N PRO A 53 15.05 2.96 0.69
CA PRO A 53 16.46 2.60 0.74
C PRO A 53 17.14 2.94 -0.59
N ALA A 54 18.38 3.43 -0.51
CA ALA A 54 19.18 3.83 -1.66
C ALA A 54 19.40 2.71 -2.68
N ASP A 55 19.26 1.46 -2.26
CA ASP A 55 19.24 0.28 -3.12
C ASP A 55 17.99 -0.55 -2.81
N ILE A 56 17.16 -0.80 -3.82
CA ILE A 56 15.97 -1.65 -3.72
C ILE A 56 16.36 -3.08 -3.30
N SER A 57 17.60 -3.49 -3.57
CA SER A 57 18.17 -4.77 -3.13
C SER A 57 18.20 -4.91 -1.60
N ASP A 58 18.23 -3.81 -0.84
CA ASP A 58 18.11 -3.83 0.62
C ASP A 58 16.72 -4.29 1.09
N LEU A 59 15.70 -4.18 0.22
CA LEU A 59 14.33 -4.68 0.47
C LEU A 59 14.16 -6.13 0.01
N VAL A 60 15.09 -6.66 -0.77
CA VAL A 60 15.01 -8.02 -1.33
C VAL A 60 15.68 -9.01 -0.36
N PRO A 61 14.92 -9.88 0.32
CA PRO A 61 15.44 -10.74 1.40
C PRO A 61 16.37 -11.88 0.96
N TYR A 62 16.72 -11.94 -0.33
CA TYR A 62 17.46 -13.05 -0.96
C TYR A 62 18.81 -12.63 -1.54
N ALA A 63 19.29 -11.42 -1.26
CA ALA A 63 20.70 -11.15 -1.47
C ALA A 63 21.49 -12.09 -0.54
N ASN A 64 22.28 -13.00 -1.11
CA ASN A 64 23.15 -13.93 -0.37
C ASN A 64 24.23 -13.22 0.47
N THR A 65 24.20 -11.90 0.51
CA THR A 65 25.07 -11.04 1.29
C THR A 65 24.38 -10.68 2.61
N PRO A 66 24.92 -11.14 3.76
CA PRO A 66 24.43 -10.69 5.04
C PRO A 66 24.54 -9.17 5.14
N LEU A 67 23.48 -8.52 5.66
CA LEU A 67 23.43 -7.08 5.96
C LEU A 67 24.39 -6.76 7.11
N ILE A 68 25.68 -6.73 6.80
CA ILE A 68 26.75 -6.34 7.68
C ILE A 68 26.96 -4.85 7.41
N ASN A 69 26.70 -3.99 8.40
CA ASN A 69 27.07 -2.56 8.43
C ASN A 69 26.11 -1.52 7.81
N LYS A 70 24.82 -1.53 8.14
CA LYS A 70 24.05 -0.28 8.15
C LYS A 70 23.48 -0.05 9.54
N GLU A 71 23.79 1.09 10.15
CA GLU A 71 23.15 1.54 11.40
C GLU A 71 21.64 1.52 11.17
N THR A 72 20.99 0.52 11.77
CA THR A 72 19.55 0.34 11.66
C THR A 72 18.90 1.48 12.45
N SER A 73 18.24 2.39 11.72
CA SER A 73 17.43 3.47 12.27
C SER A 73 16.61 2.97 13.48
N ALA A 74 16.44 3.80 14.51
CA ALA A 74 15.67 3.46 15.70
C ALA A 74 14.24 2.98 15.36
N GLU A 75 13.68 3.44 14.25
CA GLU A 75 12.36 3.05 13.72
C GLU A 75 12.38 1.68 13.01
N LEU A 76 13.55 1.25 12.50
CA LEU A 76 13.72 -0.02 11.80
C LEU A 76 13.91 -1.20 12.76
N LYS A 77 14.46 -0.96 13.96
CA LYS A 77 14.63 -1.98 15.02
C LYS A 77 13.35 -2.72 15.41
N PRO A 78 12.21 -2.05 15.71
CA PRO A 78 10.97 -2.77 16.05
C PRO A 78 10.42 -3.58 14.86
N LEU A 79 10.60 -3.10 13.62
CA LEU A 79 10.20 -3.84 12.42
C LEU A 79 11.04 -5.11 12.24
N ILE A 80 12.35 -5.04 12.46
CA ILE A 80 13.25 -6.21 12.44
C ILE A 80 12.84 -7.22 13.51
N ALA A 81 12.58 -6.78 14.74
CA ALA A 81 12.14 -7.67 15.82
C ALA A 81 10.78 -8.32 15.54
N ALA A 82 9.82 -7.57 15.01
CA ALA A 82 8.52 -8.09 14.60
C ALA A 82 8.67 -9.13 13.47
N ARG A 83 9.54 -8.87 12.50
CA ARG A 83 9.89 -9.80 11.41
C ARG A 83 10.49 -11.09 11.96
N GLU A 84 11.50 -11.02 12.83
CA GLU A 84 12.13 -12.20 13.42
C GLU A 84 11.15 -13.05 14.22
N LYS A 85 10.25 -12.40 14.98
CA LYS A 85 9.18 -13.09 15.72
C LYS A 85 8.23 -13.82 14.77
N ALA A 86 7.84 -13.19 13.66
CA ALA A 86 6.98 -13.81 12.66
C ALA A 86 7.66 -15.02 11.99
N ILE A 87 8.95 -14.89 11.65
CA ILE A 87 9.75 -15.99 11.06
C ILE A 87 9.83 -17.18 12.01
N LYS A 88 10.15 -16.96 13.29
CA LYS A 88 10.21 -18.04 14.29
C LYS A 88 8.87 -18.77 14.41
N ARG A 89 7.76 -18.04 14.41
CA ARG A 89 6.43 -18.64 14.45
C ARG A 89 6.13 -19.46 13.19
N LEU A 90 6.49 -18.96 12.01
CA LEU A 90 6.28 -19.65 10.74
C LEU A 90 7.07 -20.97 10.68
N LEU A 91 8.34 -20.96 11.12
CA LEU A 91 9.16 -22.16 11.20
C LEU A 91 8.54 -23.20 12.15
N SER A 92 8.09 -22.77 13.33
CA SER A 92 7.42 -23.67 14.29
C SER A 92 6.13 -24.27 13.72
N VAL A 93 5.28 -23.47 13.07
CA VAL A 93 4.05 -23.98 12.43
C VAL A 93 4.38 -24.97 11.31
N THR A 94 5.43 -24.68 10.53
CA THR A 94 5.88 -25.57 9.46
C THR A 94 6.34 -26.92 10.01
N GLU A 95 7.07 -26.92 11.13
CA GLU A 95 7.50 -28.15 11.80
C GLU A 95 6.30 -28.99 12.28
N GLU A 96 5.30 -28.36 12.88
CA GLU A 96 4.08 -29.05 13.33
C GLU A 96 3.28 -29.62 12.16
N LEU A 97 3.14 -28.88 11.06
CA LEU A 97 2.49 -29.38 9.86
C LEU A 97 3.23 -30.59 9.25
N GLU A 98 4.56 -30.57 9.29
CA GLU A 98 5.38 -31.70 8.85
C GLU A 98 5.20 -32.94 9.75
N LYS A 99 5.11 -32.76 11.06
CA LYS A 99 4.78 -33.85 12.00
C LYS A 99 3.41 -34.45 11.65
N LEU A 100 2.39 -33.61 11.49
CA LEU A 100 1.04 -34.04 11.12
C LEU A 100 1.01 -34.77 9.78
N ARG A 101 1.72 -34.25 8.76
CA ARG A 101 1.84 -34.89 7.45
C ARG A 101 2.40 -36.30 7.57
N ARG A 102 3.49 -36.49 8.32
CA ARG A 102 4.11 -37.80 8.55
C ARG A 102 3.15 -38.77 9.26
N ILE A 103 2.47 -38.31 10.31
CA ILE A 103 1.49 -39.13 11.04
C ILE A 103 0.37 -39.55 10.10
N LEU A 104 -0.25 -38.61 9.38
CA LEU A 104 -1.35 -38.91 8.47
C LEU A 104 -0.92 -39.89 7.38
N THR A 105 0.26 -39.68 6.80
CA THR A 105 0.81 -40.57 5.76
C THR A 105 0.96 -41.99 6.31
N LYS A 106 1.55 -42.13 7.50
CA LYS A 106 1.71 -43.42 8.17
C LYS A 106 0.34 -44.09 8.41
N THR A 107 -0.62 -43.38 8.98
CA THR A 107 -1.96 -43.91 9.25
C THR A 107 -2.69 -44.33 7.97
N VAL A 108 -2.53 -43.58 6.87
CA VAL A 108 -3.10 -43.96 5.57
C VAL A 108 -2.50 -45.27 5.07
N TRP A 109 -1.18 -45.45 5.19
CA TRP A 109 -0.54 -46.72 4.83
C TRP A 109 -1.02 -47.87 5.70
N GLU A 110 -1.08 -47.70 7.03
CA GLU A 110 -1.58 -48.72 7.95
C GLU A 110 -3.03 -49.10 7.65
N LEU A 111 -3.89 -48.12 7.37
CA LEU A 111 -5.28 -48.39 6.97
C LEU A 111 -5.34 -49.15 5.64
N ASN A 112 -4.54 -48.74 4.66
CA ASN A 112 -4.49 -49.40 3.36
C ASN A 112 -4.08 -50.87 3.50
N ASP A 113 -3.06 -51.16 4.31
CA ASP A 113 -2.58 -52.52 4.59
C ASP A 113 -3.66 -53.38 5.29
N LEU A 114 -4.41 -52.80 6.24
CA LEU A 114 -5.51 -53.47 6.92
C LEU A 114 -6.72 -53.74 6.02
N THR A 115 -6.93 -52.88 5.01
CA THR A 115 -7.99 -53.06 4.01
C THR A 115 -7.60 -53.99 2.87
N ASP A 116 -6.36 -54.48 2.83
CA ASP A 116 -5.92 -55.45 1.82
C ASP A 116 -6.60 -56.82 2.04
N PRO A 117 -7.44 -57.28 1.11
CA PRO A 117 -8.13 -58.57 1.22
C PRO A 117 -7.20 -59.79 1.16
N SER A 118 -5.92 -59.61 0.80
CA SER A 118 -4.90 -60.66 0.88
C SER A 118 -4.38 -60.88 2.31
N VAL A 119 -4.47 -59.86 3.19
CA VAL A 119 -4.06 -59.92 4.59
C VAL A 119 -5.19 -60.43 5.49
N GLN A 120 -6.46 -60.22 5.11
CA GLN A 120 -7.66 -60.66 5.86
C GLN A 120 -8.01 -62.16 5.72
N LYS A 121 -7.14 -62.98 5.12
CA LYS A 121 -7.34 -64.44 5.01
C LYS A 121 -6.70 -65.19 6.18
N PHE A 122 -7.25 -65.02 7.39
CA PHE A 122 -7.09 -65.94 8.51
C PHE A 122 -8.36 -65.98 9.35
#